data_AF-A0A4Q3WMU9-F1
#
_entry.id   AF-A0A4Q3WMU9-F1
#
_cell.length_a   1.000
_cell.length_b   1.000
_cell.length_c   1.000
_cell.angle_alpha   90.00
_cell.angle_beta   90.00
_cell.angle_gamma   90.00
#
_symmetry.space_group_name_H-M   'P 1'
#
loop_
_entity.id
_entity.type
_entity.pdbx_description
1 polymer ?
#
loop_
_entity_poly.entity_id
_entity_poly.type
_entity_poly.pdbx_seq_one_letter_code
_entity_poly.pdbx_strand_id
1 'polypeptide(L)'
;MKMLMMVGVAGFMAVSGATFAQNRKVDPEVYEKLDVFAHVLEKIRTSYVTEVTETGVIENAINGMLTSLDPHSSYLKKDEMKDLKQQTQGKFGGLGIEVTMEGGLVKVVSPIEDTPAAEAGLETNDLIIRIDDKDVQGMTLKDAVDNMRGVPGSKVKLVILRESEKRTFPVTLMRAEIKVRPVKSKLMENGIGYLRITSFNDYADNAMREHLKTMESQNKAPLSGLILDMRNNPGGLLTQAIAISDDLLNEGEIVSTRGRIPGQDARYTARRGDLLNNKPIVVMINGGSASAAEIVAGALQDNRRAVVLGTKSFGKGSVQTIFDLPGETGMRLTTALYYTPSGKSIQAHGIVPDIVQKPLKTKERERVELEDDEMPSEASLLGHLNAGKAAEVSQTAPRTDLPQSIYAPVAEKSPSDTLAGLDKKPDAQLDRAVGVMKALVVWPQTGAVKRVSGSAVVK
;
A
#
# COMPACT_ATOMS: atom_id res chain seq x y z
N MET A 1 38.66 -37.23 35.95
CA MET A 1 37.50 -38.14 36.00
C MET A 1 36.55 -37.64 37.07
N LYS A 2 35.36 -37.16 36.67
CA LYS A 2 34.12 -36.88 37.45
C LYS A 2 34.30 -36.15 38.81
N MET A 3 33.69 -34.98 39.03
CA MET A 3 32.25 -34.87 39.20
C MET A 3 31.74 -33.45 38.98
N LEU A 4 30.61 -33.40 38.28
CA LEU A 4 29.75 -32.27 37.96
C LEU A 4 29.07 -31.76 39.25
N MET A 5 29.04 -30.45 39.48
CA MET A 5 27.96 -29.85 40.28
C MET A 5 27.54 -28.52 39.67
N MET A 6 26.36 -28.59 39.07
CA MET A 6 25.54 -27.54 38.50
C MET A 6 24.96 -26.71 39.67
N VAL A 7 25.29 -25.43 39.75
CA VAL A 7 24.59 -24.48 40.64
C VAL A 7 23.76 -23.57 39.75
N GLY A 8 22.45 -23.82 39.73
CA GLY A 8 21.48 -22.89 39.19
C GLY A 8 21.35 -21.67 40.09
N VAL A 9 21.32 -20.48 39.48
CA VAL A 9 20.87 -19.26 40.16
C VAL A 9 19.60 -18.82 39.45
N ALA A 10 18.47 -19.29 39.97
CA ALA A 10 17.18 -18.65 39.78
C ALA A 10 17.14 -17.41 40.68
N GLY A 11 17.32 -16.23 40.08
CA GLY A 11 17.18 -14.94 40.75
C GLY A 11 15.81 -14.35 40.47
N PHE A 12 14.82 -14.73 41.28
CA PHE A 12 13.48 -14.15 41.31
C PHE A 12 13.59 -12.73 41.92
N MET A 13 13.74 -11.69 41.11
CA MET A 13 13.55 -10.32 41.59
C MET A 13 12.06 -9.96 41.50
N ALA A 14 11.40 -10.10 42.64
CA ALA A 14 10.12 -9.48 42.92
C ALA A 14 10.29 -7.95 42.86
N VAL A 15 9.91 -7.33 41.73
CA VAL A 15 9.62 -5.90 41.70
C VAL A 15 8.17 -5.74 42.14
N SER A 16 8.04 -5.31 43.38
CA SER A 16 6.79 -4.99 44.07
C SER A 16 5.91 -4.10 43.21
N GLY A 17 4.70 -4.58 42.92
CA GLY A 17 3.64 -3.81 42.28
C GLY A 17 3.10 -2.72 43.22
N ALA A 18 3.40 -1.47 42.89
CA ALA A 18 2.76 -0.23 43.33
C ALA A 18 3.44 0.89 42.50
N THR A 19 2.82 1.77 41.73
CA THR A 19 1.45 2.26 41.61
C THR A 19 1.38 3.04 40.29
N PHE A 20 0.69 2.51 39.27
CA PHE A 20 0.22 3.30 38.13
C PHE A 20 -1.29 3.11 38.02
N ALA A 21 -2.00 3.61 39.03
CA ALA A 21 -3.42 3.88 38.93
C ALA A 21 -3.62 5.37 39.20
N GLN A 22 -3.43 6.20 38.17
CA GLN A 22 -4.10 7.49 38.17
C GLN A 22 -5.59 7.18 38.09
N ASN A 23 -6.25 7.21 39.24
CA ASN A 23 -7.68 7.06 39.39
C ASN A 23 -8.36 8.32 38.80
N ARG A 24 -8.47 8.40 37.46
CA ARG A 24 -9.43 9.29 36.82
C ARG A 24 -10.79 8.76 37.20
N LYS A 25 -11.49 9.44 38.12
CA LYS A 25 -12.91 9.20 38.35
C LYS A 25 -13.61 9.28 36.98
N VAL A 26 -14.09 8.15 36.49
CA VAL A 26 -14.86 8.09 35.26
C VAL A 26 -16.12 8.93 35.49
N ASP A 27 -16.45 9.77 34.50
CA ASP A 27 -17.56 10.71 34.56
C ASP A 27 -18.88 9.95 34.84
N PRO A 28 -19.70 10.34 35.84
CA PRO A 28 -21.01 9.75 36.08
C PRO A 28 -21.89 9.65 34.83
N GLU A 29 -21.77 10.60 33.89
CA GLU A 29 -22.50 10.57 32.62
C GLU A 29 -22.12 9.35 31.76
N VAL A 30 -20.85 8.91 31.81
CA VAL A 30 -20.40 7.71 31.07
C VAL A 30 -21.05 6.45 31.62
N TYR A 31 -21.23 6.34 32.94
CA TYR A 31 -21.93 5.19 33.53
C TYR A 31 -23.42 5.16 33.16
N GLU A 32 -24.08 6.32 33.09
CA GLU A 32 -25.45 6.43 32.59
C GLU A 32 -25.55 5.95 31.14
N LYS A 33 -24.60 6.31 30.27
CA LYS A 33 -24.59 5.82 28.87
C LYS A 33 -24.34 4.32 28.77
N LEU A 34 -23.54 3.72 29.65
CA LEU A 34 -23.35 2.28 29.70
C LEU A 34 -24.63 1.54 30.10
N ASP A 35 -25.41 2.11 31.02
CA ASP A 35 -26.71 1.57 31.42
C ASP A 35 -27.71 1.64 30.25
N VAL A 36 -27.79 2.79 29.58
CA VAL A 36 -28.61 2.94 28.35
C VAL A 36 -28.19 1.93 27.28
N PHE A 37 -26.90 1.72 27.07
CA PHE A 37 -26.38 0.74 26.11
C PHE A 37 -26.85 -0.68 26.45
N ALA A 38 -26.77 -1.09 27.72
CA ALA A 38 -27.23 -2.40 28.17
C ALA A 38 -28.75 -2.57 27.96
N HIS A 39 -29.55 -1.54 28.26
CA HIS A 39 -31.00 -1.54 28.04
C HIS A 39 -31.36 -1.66 26.55
N VAL A 40 -30.62 -1.00 25.66
CA VAL A 40 -30.82 -1.11 24.21
C VAL A 40 -30.50 -2.53 23.73
N LEU A 41 -29.41 -3.13 24.20
CA LEU A 41 -29.02 -4.50 23.84
C LEU A 41 -30.12 -5.52 24.24
N GLU A 42 -30.65 -5.40 25.46
CA GLU A 42 -31.74 -6.27 25.93
C GLU A 42 -33.04 -6.03 25.15
N LYS A 43 -33.34 -4.77 24.79
CA LYS A 43 -34.53 -4.47 23.98
C LYS A 43 -34.44 -5.05 22.58
N ILE A 44 -33.25 -5.00 21.96
CA ILE A 44 -32.98 -5.66 20.67
C ILE A 44 -33.23 -7.16 20.80
N ARG A 45 -32.64 -7.82 21.81
CA ARG A 45 -32.78 -9.25 22.04
C ARG A 45 -34.24 -9.69 22.22
N THR A 46 -35.02 -8.93 22.99
CA THR A 46 -36.38 -9.33 23.39
C THR A 46 -37.48 -8.89 22.43
N SER A 47 -37.23 -7.87 21.61
CA SER A 47 -38.28 -7.19 20.83
C SER A 47 -37.98 -7.06 19.34
N TYR A 48 -36.78 -7.40 18.86
CA TYR A 48 -36.51 -7.41 17.42
C TYR A 48 -37.29 -8.53 16.72
N VAL A 49 -37.72 -8.26 15.49
CA VAL A 49 -38.68 -9.12 14.75
C VAL A 49 -38.10 -10.48 14.34
N THR A 50 -36.77 -10.61 14.30
CA THR A 50 -36.05 -11.86 14.00
C THR A 50 -35.02 -12.15 15.08
N GLU A 51 -34.58 -13.39 15.19
CA GLU A 51 -33.47 -13.75 16.08
C GLU A 51 -32.18 -13.04 15.68
N VAL A 52 -31.42 -12.58 16.68
CA VAL A 52 -30.10 -11.95 16.52
C VAL A 52 -29.12 -12.60 17.49
N THR A 53 -27.85 -12.68 17.09
CA THR A 53 -26.80 -13.16 17.99
C THR A 53 -26.27 -12.01 18.82
N GLU A 54 -26.19 -12.18 20.14
CA GLU A 54 -25.67 -11.15 21.05
C GLU A 54 -24.24 -10.72 20.64
N THR A 55 -23.39 -11.70 20.30
CA THR A 55 -22.04 -11.45 19.77
C THR A 55 -22.07 -10.57 18.52
N GLY A 56 -22.95 -10.85 17.55
CA GLY A 56 -23.02 -10.07 16.32
C GLY A 56 -23.47 -8.63 16.55
N VAL A 57 -24.43 -8.42 17.46
CA VAL A 57 -24.89 -7.06 17.83
C VAL A 57 -23.79 -6.28 18.54
N ILE A 58 -23.06 -6.91 19.47
CA ILE A 58 -21.95 -6.28 20.19
C ILE A 58 -20.79 -5.94 19.23
N GLU A 59 -20.40 -6.87 18.35
CA GLU A 59 -19.36 -6.61 17.34
C GLU A 59 -19.71 -5.43 16.43
N ASN A 60 -20.98 -5.36 15.99
CA ASN A 60 -21.46 -4.24 15.18
C ASN A 60 -21.44 -2.92 15.95
N ALA A 61 -21.79 -2.94 17.24
CA ALA A 61 -21.69 -1.76 18.10
C ALA A 61 -20.23 -1.29 18.27
N ILE A 62 -19.29 -2.22 18.52
CA ILE A 62 -17.86 -1.90 18.62
C ILE A 62 -17.35 -1.31 17.31
N ASN A 63 -17.68 -1.92 16.17
CA ASN A 63 -17.28 -1.41 14.87
C ASN A 63 -17.90 -0.03 14.58
N GLY A 64 -19.15 0.19 14.99
CA GLY A 64 -19.81 1.50 14.91
C GLY A 64 -19.08 2.59 15.72
N MET A 65 -18.63 2.27 16.94
CA MET A 65 -17.80 3.18 17.73
C MET A 65 -16.51 3.56 17.00
N LEU A 66 -15.81 2.59 16.41
CA LEU A 66 -14.51 2.82 15.76
C LEU A 66 -14.64 3.57 14.44
N THR A 67 -15.58 3.17 13.58
CA THR A 67 -15.83 3.80 12.28
C THR A 67 -16.42 5.21 12.42
N SER A 68 -17.00 5.54 13.57
CA SER A 68 -17.41 6.92 13.88
C SER A 68 -16.25 7.89 14.11
N LEU A 69 -15.04 7.39 14.39
CA LEU A 69 -13.86 8.22 14.63
C LEU A 69 -13.23 8.68 13.31
N ASP A 70 -13.04 7.74 12.39
CA ASP A 70 -12.44 7.94 11.07
C ASP A 70 -12.70 6.71 10.17
N PRO A 71 -12.55 6.82 8.83
CA PRO A 71 -12.83 5.71 7.90
C PRO A 71 -11.79 4.57 7.93
N HIS A 72 -10.69 4.70 8.69
CA HIS A 72 -9.61 3.72 8.78
C HIS A 72 -9.58 2.96 10.11
N SER A 73 -10.32 3.43 11.11
CA SER A 73 -10.49 2.79 12.42
C SER A 73 -11.62 1.76 12.35
N SER A 74 -11.33 0.51 12.72
CA SER A 74 -12.31 -0.59 12.62
C SER A 74 -12.02 -1.72 13.59
N TYR A 75 -13.08 -2.45 13.95
CA TYR A 75 -12.92 -3.74 14.61
C TYR A 75 -12.51 -4.77 13.56
N LEU A 76 -11.61 -5.67 13.93
CA LEU A 76 -11.14 -6.75 13.07
C LEU A 76 -11.59 -8.06 13.69
N LYS A 77 -12.55 -8.72 13.06
CA LYS A 77 -12.92 -10.09 13.39
C LYS A 77 -11.75 -11.03 13.09
N LYS A 78 -11.84 -12.26 13.58
CA LYS A 78 -10.79 -13.28 13.40
C LYS A 78 -10.34 -13.45 11.94
N ASP A 79 -11.30 -13.52 11.01
CA ASP A 79 -10.99 -13.68 9.58
C ASP A 79 -10.36 -12.41 8.99
N GLU A 80 -10.83 -11.21 9.39
CA GLU A 80 -10.27 -9.94 8.93
C GLU A 80 -8.86 -9.70 9.47
N MET A 81 -8.58 -10.11 10.71
CA MET A 81 -7.25 -10.09 11.31
C MET A 81 -6.30 -11.05 10.56
N LYS A 82 -6.79 -12.24 10.19
CA LYS A 82 -6.03 -13.21 9.40
C LYS A 82 -5.72 -12.67 8.00
N ASP A 83 -6.71 -12.08 7.33
CA ASP A 83 -6.55 -11.48 6.00
C ASP A 83 -5.54 -10.32 6.04
N LEU A 84 -5.63 -9.45 7.05
CA LEU A 84 -4.66 -8.37 7.26
C LEU A 84 -3.23 -8.91 7.40
N LYS A 85 -3.02 -9.94 8.22
CA LYS A 85 -1.71 -10.58 8.41
C LYS A 85 -1.19 -11.19 7.10
N GLN A 86 -2.04 -11.87 6.34
CA GLN A 86 -1.68 -12.44 5.03
C GLN A 86 -1.28 -11.37 4.02
N GLN A 87 -2.01 -10.25 3.97
CA GLN A 87 -1.71 -9.12 3.11
C GLN A 87 -0.35 -8.51 3.43
N THR A 88 -0.06 -8.24 4.71
CA THR A 88 1.22 -7.63 5.12
C THR A 88 2.40 -8.58 4.92
N GLN A 89 2.19 -9.87 5.17
CA GLN A 89 3.19 -10.91 4.91
C GLN A 89 3.40 -11.17 3.42
N GLY A 90 2.54 -10.64 2.54
CA GLY A 90 2.60 -10.91 1.10
C GLY A 90 2.40 -12.38 0.76
N LYS A 91 1.71 -13.13 1.62
CA LYS A 91 1.55 -14.59 1.52
C LYS A 91 0.16 -15.01 1.90
N PHE A 92 -0.46 -15.84 1.07
CA PHE A 92 -1.76 -16.44 1.38
C PHE A 92 -1.86 -17.86 0.86
N GLY A 93 -2.69 -18.68 1.50
CA GLY A 93 -3.01 -20.03 1.04
C GLY A 93 -4.07 -19.99 -0.07
N GLY A 94 -3.73 -20.46 -1.26
CA GLY A 94 -4.64 -20.41 -2.40
C GLY A 94 -4.11 -21.09 -3.66
N LEU A 95 -4.68 -20.71 -4.80
CA LEU A 95 -4.39 -21.36 -6.09
C LEU A 95 -3.45 -20.55 -6.98
N GLY A 96 -3.28 -19.26 -6.68
CA GLY A 96 -2.50 -18.34 -7.50
C GLY A 96 -3.22 -17.91 -8.78
N ILE A 97 -4.49 -17.54 -8.67
CA ILE A 97 -5.28 -16.96 -9.77
C ILE A 97 -5.78 -15.59 -9.40
N GLU A 98 -5.72 -14.67 -10.37
CA GLU A 98 -6.47 -13.43 -10.36
C GLU A 98 -7.82 -13.67 -11.03
N VAL A 99 -8.89 -13.27 -10.36
CA VAL A 99 -10.26 -13.53 -10.79
C VAL A 99 -11.12 -12.27 -10.67
N THR A 100 -12.14 -12.19 -11.52
CA THR A 100 -13.20 -11.18 -11.49
C THR A 100 -14.55 -11.87 -11.62
N MET A 101 -15.64 -11.10 -11.48
CA MET A 101 -17.00 -11.60 -11.73
C MET A 101 -17.49 -11.08 -13.09
N GLU A 102 -17.98 -11.98 -13.95
CA GLU A 102 -18.58 -11.63 -15.24
C GLU A 102 -19.81 -12.49 -15.50
N GLY A 103 -20.96 -11.86 -15.75
CA GLY A 103 -22.21 -12.59 -16.01
C GLY A 103 -22.67 -13.50 -14.85
N GLY A 104 -22.25 -13.22 -13.61
CA GLY A 104 -22.55 -14.07 -12.45
C GLY A 104 -21.67 -15.32 -12.32
N LEU A 105 -20.62 -15.44 -13.14
CA LEU A 105 -19.59 -16.47 -13.05
C LEU A 105 -18.25 -15.85 -12.69
N VAL A 106 -17.37 -16.66 -12.11
CA VAL A 106 -16.02 -16.23 -11.75
C VAL A 106 -15.14 -16.40 -12.98
N LYS A 107 -14.62 -15.29 -13.51
CA LYS A 107 -13.75 -15.27 -14.67
C LYS A 107 -12.29 -15.15 -14.25
N VAL A 108 -11.44 -15.99 -14.82
CA VAL A 108 -9.99 -15.92 -14.65
C VAL A 108 -9.46 -14.74 -15.46
N VAL A 109 -8.89 -13.76 -14.77
CA VAL A 109 -8.17 -12.65 -15.39
C VAL A 109 -6.81 -13.15 -15.83
N SER A 110 -6.05 -13.74 -14.91
CA SER A 110 -4.77 -14.34 -15.20
C SER A 110 -4.40 -15.37 -14.12
N PRO A 111 -3.87 -16.54 -14.48
CA PRO A 111 -3.05 -17.33 -13.58
C PRO A 111 -1.78 -16.55 -13.21
N ILE A 112 -1.28 -16.77 -11.99
CA ILE A 112 0.00 -16.25 -11.52
C ILE A 112 1.08 -17.29 -11.88
N GLU A 113 2.17 -16.87 -12.51
CA GLU A 113 3.30 -17.75 -12.84
C GLU A 113 3.84 -18.49 -11.61
N ASP A 114 4.33 -19.72 -11.81
CA ASP A 114 4.88 -20.58 -10.76
C ASP A 114 3.89 -20.90 -9.62
N THR A 115 2.59 -20.95 -9.93
CA THR A 115 1.53 -21.31 -8.98
C THR A 115 0.72 -22.52 -9.45
N PRO A 116 0.01 -23.22 -8.53
CA PRO A 116 -0.78 -24.39 -8.89
C PRO A 116 -1.74 -24.17 -10.05
N ALA A 117 -2.30 -22.97 -10.19
CA ALA A 117 -3.20 -22.64 -11.27
C ALA A 117 -2.54 -22.52 -12.65
N ALA A 118 -1.34 -21.92 -12.70
CA ALA A 118 -0.56 -21.87 -13.94
C ALA A 118 -0.09 -23.28 -14.33
N GLU A 119 0.39 -24.07 -13.35
CA GLU A 119 0.79 -25.47 -13.57
C GLU A 119 -0.37 -26.35 -14.04
N ALA A 120 -1.59 -26.06 -13.58
CA ALA A 120 -2.80 -26.76 -13.98
C ALA A 120 -3.33 -26.34 -15.37
N GLY A 121 -2.68 -25.38 -16.05
CA GLY A 121 -3.04 -24.94 -17.39
C GLY A 121 -4.34 -24.12 -17.45
N LEU A 122 -4.72 -23.45 -16.36
CA LEU A 122 -5.78 -22.44 -16.41
C LEU A 122 -5.32 -21.28 -17.31
N GLU A 123 -6.26 -20.66 -18.02
CA GLU A 123 -5.99 -19.61 -19.00
C GLU A 123 -6.84 -18.36 -18.72
N THR A 124 -6.37 -17.22 -19.22
CA THR A 124 -7.16 -15.99 -19.22
C THR A 124 -8.49 -16.20 -19.94
N ASN A 125 -9.57 -15.67 -19.36
CA ASN A 125 -10.97 -15.83 -19.76
C ASN A 125 -11.59 -17.20 -19.48
N ASP A 126 -10.90 -18.14 -18.82
CA ASP A 126 -11.56 -19.33 -18.29
C ASP A 126 -12.66 -18.91 -17.30
N LEU A 127 -13.83 -19.55 -17.39
CA LEU A 127 -14.96 -19.33 -16.49
C LEU A 127 -15.04 -20.48 -15.47
N ILE A 128 -14.89 -20.17 -14.20
CA ILE A 128 -15.10 -21.09 -13.10
C ILE A 128 -16.61 -21.13 -12.82
N ILE A 129 -17.23 -22.26 -13.14
CA ILE A 129 -18.68 -22.45 -12.98
C ILE A 129 -19.03 -23.22 -11.70
N ARG A 130 -18.08 -24.00 -11.15
CA ARG A 130 -18.21 -24.70 -9.86
C ARG A 130 -16.91 -24.69 -9.07
N ILE A 131 -17.05 -24.61 -7.75
CA ILE A 131 -15.97 -24.78 -6.77
C ILE A 131 -16.39 -25.92 -5.83
N ASP A 132 -15.61 -26.99 -5.85
CA ASP A 132 -15.96 -28.31 -5.34
C ASP A 132 -17.35 -28.76 -5.84
N ASP A 133 -18.29 -28.93 -4.92
CA ASP A 133 -19.66 -29.35 -5.23
C ASP A 133 -20.67 -28.20 -5.36
N LYS A 134 -20.20 -26.95 -5.25
CA LYS A 134 -21.06 -25.75 -5.24
C LYS A 134 -21.00 -25.03 -6.59
N ASP A 135 -22.16 -24.64 -7.11
CA ASP A 135 -22.26 -23.76 -8.28
C ASP A 135 -21.88 -22.32 -7.91
N VAL A 136 -21.12 -21.66 -8.78
CA VAL A 136 -20.66 -20.28 -8.55
C VAL A 136 -21.80 -19.26 -8.71
N GLN A 137 -22.83 -19.60 -9.47
CA GLN A 137 -23.95 -18.71 -9.73
C GLN A 137 -24.68 -18.35 -8.43
N GLY A 138 -24.77 -17.04 -8.15
CA GLY A 138 -25.35 -16.51 -6.91
C GLY A 138 -24.35 -16.30 -5.77
N MET A 139 -23.10 -16.74 -5.91
CA MET A 139 -22.02 -16.37 -4.99
C MET A 139 -21.56 -14.92 -5.24
N THR A 140 -21.16 -14.22 -4.17
CA THR A 140 -20.37 -13.01 -4.35
C THR A 140 -18.94 -13.36 -4.77
N LEU A 141 -18.19 -12.41 -5.33
CA LEU A 141 -16.77 -12.63 -5.65
C LEU A 141 -15.97 -13.02 -4.40
N LYS A 142 -16.29 -12.40 -3.25
CA LYS A 142 -15.67 -12.72 -1.97
C LYS A 142 -15.92 -14.19 -1.60
N ASP A 143 -17.16 -14.65 -1.67
CA ASP A 143 -17.50 -16.04 -1.33
C ASP A 143 -16.76 -17.02 -2.23
N ALA A 144 -16.70 -16.76 -3.54
CA ALA A 144 -15.95 -17.60 -4.46
C ALA A 144 -14.45 -17.65 -4.12
N VAL A 145 -13.83 -16.50 -3.83
CA VAL A 145 -12.42 -16.41 -3.40
C VAL A 145 -12.20 -17.19 -2.10
N ASP A 146 -13.10 -17.07 -1.13
CA ASP A 146 -13.00 -17.76 0.16
C ASP A 146 -13.11 -19.29 0.00
N ASN A 147 -13.96 -19.78 -0.90
CA ASN A 147 -14.06 -21.22 -1.20
C ASN A 147 -12.80 -21.72 -1.97
N MET A 148 -12.16 -20.89 -2.79
CA MET A 148 -10.91 -21.26 -3.47
C MET A 148 -9.68 -21.18 -2.56
N ARG A 149 -9.67 -20.28 -1.58
CA ARG A 149 -8.65 -20.19 -0.53
C ARG A 149 -8.77 -21.35 0.46
N GLY A 150 -7.72 -21.57 1.23
CA GLY A 150 -7.69 -22.64 2.21
C GLY A 150 -6.27 -22.98 2.65
N VAL A 151 -6.16 -24.02 3.48
CA VAL A 151 -4.88 -24.46 4.04
C VAL A 151 -3.98 -24.98 2.92
N PRO A 152 -2.71 -24.53 2.81
CA PRO A 152 -1.75 -25.11 1.87
C PRO A 152 -1.65 -26.63 2.01
N GLY A 153 -1.54 -27.34 0.89
CA GLY A 153 -1.56 -28.80 0.79
C GLY A 153 -2.96 -29.42 0.68
N SER A 154 -4.03 -28.68 0.99
CA SER A 154 -5.40 -29.16 0.74
C SER A 154 -5.76 -29.10 -0.75
N LYS A 155 -6.77 -29.86 -1.18
CA LYS A 155 -7.23 -29.89 -2.57
C LYS A 155 -8.51 -29.08 -2.75
N VAL A 156 -8.71 -28.56 -3.95
CA VAL A 156 -9.97 -27.99 -4.42
C VAL A 156 -10.22 -28.43 -5.85
N LYS A 157 -11.47 -28.75 -6.17
CA LYS A 157 -11.88 -29.10 -7.53
C LYS A 157 -12.60 -27.91 -8.14
N LEU A 158 -12.10 -27.39 -9.25
CA LEU A 158 -12.79 -26.40 -10.05
C LEU A 158 -13.43 -27.08 -11.26
N VAL A 159 -14.58 -26.58 -11.71
CA VAL A 159 -15.10 -26.91 -13.04
C VAL A 159 -14.98 -25.67 -13.90
N ILE A 160 -14.24 -25.81 -14.99
CA ILE A 160 -13.87 -24.73 -15.90
C ILE A 160 -14.66 -24.85 -17.19
N LEU A 161 -15.27 -23.76 -17.62
CA LEU A 161 -15.78 -23.56 -18.97
C LEU A 161 -14.78 -22.70 -19.74
N ARG A 162 -14.20 -23.28 -20.79
CA ARG A 162 -13.30 -22.59 -21.71
C ARG A 162 -14.03 -22.33 -23.02
N GLU A 163 -14.44 -21.08 -23.24
CA GLU A 163 -15.26 -20.71 -24.39
C GLU A 163 -14.54 -20.90 -25.73
N SER A 164 -13.22 -20.61 -25.77
CA SER A 164 -12.38 -20.75 -26.97
C SER A 164 -12.36 -22.18 -27.51
N GLU A 165 -12.46 -23.18 -26.63
CA GLU A 165 -12.47 -24.61 -26.96
C GLU A 165 -13.89 -25.22 -26.92
N LYS A 166 -14.91 -24.44 -26.50
CA LYS A 166 -16.27 -24.92 -26.22
C LYS A 166 -16.29 -26.17 -25.32
N ARG A 167 -15.38 -26.22 -24.35
CA ARG A 167 -15.17 -27.38 -23.48
C ARG A 167 -15.41 -27.02 -22.02
N THR A 168 -16.07 -27.92 -21.30
CA THR A 168 -16.17 -27.89 -19.84
C THR A 168 -15.37 -29.05 -19.27
N PHE A 169 -14.49 -28.79 -18.30
CA PHE A 169 -13.65 -29.84 -17.71
C PHE A 169 -13.36 -29.56 -16.23
N PRO A 170 -13.24 -30.62 -15.41
CA PRO A 170 -12.81 -30.48 -14.03
C PRO A 170 -11.29 -30.34 -13.94
N VAL A 171 -10.82 -29.51 -13.00
CA VAL A 171 -9.41 -29.35 -12.64
C VAL A 171 -9.29 -29.45 -11.14
N THR A 172 -8.48 -30.40 -10.64
CA THR A 172 -8.20 -30.49 -9.20
C THR A 172 -6.86 -29.85 -8.92
N LEU A 173 -6.86 -28.81 -8.10
CA LEU A 173 -5.66 -28.07 -7.71
C LEU A 173 -5.32 -28.35 -6.26
N MET A 174 -4.03 -28.35 -5.95
CA MET A 174 -3.53 -28.34 -4.59
C MET A 174 -3.28 -26.88 -4.18
N ARG A 175 -3.88 -26.45 -3.07
CA ARG A 175 -3.62 -25.12 -2.53
C ARG A 175 -2.16 -25.02 -2.11
N ALA A 176 -1.52 -23.91 -2.41
CA ALA A 176 -0.14 -23.62 -2.03
C ALA A 176 -0.05 -22.29 -1.28
N GLU A 177 1.09 -22.04 -0.63
CA GLU A 177 1.43 -20.69 -0.18
C GLU A 177 1.81 -19.84 -1.40
N ILE A 178 0.94 -18.91 -1.77
CA ILE A 178 1.14 -17.99 -2.88
C ILE A 178 1.87 -16.76 -2.37
N LYS A 179 3.02 -16.45 -2.98
CA LYS A 179 3.81 -15.26 -2.69
C LYS A 179 3.41 -14.14 -3.63
N VAL A 180 2.92 -13.03 -3.07
CA VAL A 180 2.66 -11.81 -3.83
C VAL A 180 3.99 -11.15 -4.13
N ARG A 181 4.38 -11.10 -5.41
CA ARG A 181 5.58 -10.39 -5.86
C ARG A 181 5.30 -8.87 -5.83
N PRO A 182 5.88 -8.11 -4.88
CA PRO A 182 5.53 -6.70 -4.68
C PRO A 182 6.19 -5.78 -5.72
N VAL A 183 7.20 -6.29 -6.44
CA VAL A 183 8.01 -5.54 -7.39
C VAL A 183 8.01 -6.24 -8.74
N LYS A 184 7.87 -5.46 -9.81
CA LYS A 184 8.15 -5.86 -11.19
C LYS A 184 9.21 -4.92 -11.74
N SER A 185 10.13 -5.40 -12.57
CA SER A 185 11.13 -4.53 -13.20
C SER A 185 11.37 -4.86 -14.66
N LYS A 186 11.94 -3.89 -15.37
CA LYS A 186 12.39 -4.01 -16.75
C LYS A 186 13.59 -3.10 -16.97
N LEU A 187 14.67 -3.64 -17.53
CA LEU A 187 15.77 -2.84 -18.05
C LEU A 187 15.33 -2.24 -19.39
N MET A 188 15.33 -0.92 -19.49
CA MET A 188 15.01 -0.18 -20.71
C MET A 188 16.30 0.21 -21.45
N GLU A 189 16.13 0.72 -22.67
CA GLU A 189 17.24 1.25 -23.47
C GLU A 189 18.06 2.31 -22.71
N ASN A 190 19.34 2.45 -23.07
CA ASN A 190 20.29 3.40 -22.46
C ASN A 190 20.54 3.17 -20.95
N GLY A 191 20.30 1.96 -20.44
CA GLY A 191 20.57 1.59 -19.06
C GLY A 191 19.60 2.21 -18.05
N ILE A 192 18.40 2.60 -18.48
CA ILE A 192 17.35 3.11 -17.58
C ILE A 192 16.64 1.92 -16.94
N GLY A 193 16.59 1.87 -15.61
CA GLY A 193 15.77 0.90 -14.89
C GLY A 193 14.33 1.37 -14.81
N TYR A 194 13.36 0.51 -15.11
CA TYR A 194 11.97 0.70 -14.74
C TYR A 194 11.62 -0.30 -13.64
N LEU A 195 11.07 0.19 -12.53
CA LEU A 195 10.68 -0.61 -11.39
C LEU A 195 9.31 -0.19 -10.91
N ARG A 196 8.36 -1.12 -10.87
CA ARG A 196 7.00 -0.91 -10.38
C ARG A 196 6.81 -1.60 -9.05
N ILE A 197 6.43 -0.83 -8.03
CA ILE A 197 6.06 -1.35 -6.72
C ILE A 197 4.53 -1.37 -6.64
N THR A 198 3.94 -2.56 -6.50
CA THR A 198 2.48 -2.74 -6.45
C THR A 198 1.92 -2.74 -5.03
N SER A 199 2.76 -3.05 -4.02
CA SER A 199 2.39 -3.04 -2.60
C SER A 199 3.63 -3.00 -1.71
N PHE A 200 3.49 -2.48 -0.49
CA PHE A 200 4.54 -2.48 0.53
C PHE A 200 4.35 -3.63 1.52
N ASN A 201 4.52 -4.88 1.07
CA ASN A 201 4.53 -6.06 1.95
C ASN A 201 5.94 -6.35 2.50
N ASP A 202 6.09 -7.36 3.36
CA ASP A 202 7.38 -7.71 4.00
C ASP A 202 8.56 -7.96 3.03
N TYR A 203 8.29 -8.19 1.75
CA TYR A 203 9.31 -8.45 0.73
C TYR A 203 9.66 -7.24 -0.14
N ALA A 204 8.96 -6.10 0.00
CA ALA A 204 9.05 -5.00 -0.96
C ALA A 204 10.47 -4.42 -1.11
N ASP A 205 11.14 -4.09 0.01
CA ASP A 205 12.51 -3.55 0.01
C ASP A 205 13.51 -4.54 -0.60
N ASN A 206 13.54 -5.77 -0.10
CA ASN A 206 14.47 -6.80 -0.58
C ASN A 206 14.24 -7.09 -2.08
N ALA A 207 12.99 -7.19 -2.52
CA ALA A 207 12.67 -7.39 -3.93
C ALA A 207 13.17 -6.20 -4.76
N MET A 208 13.00 -4.95 -4.30
CA MET A 208 13.54 -3.78 -5.00
C MET A 208 15.07 -3.90 -5.18
N ARG A 209 15.81 -4.20 -4.11
CA ARG A 209 17.28 -4.38 -4.17
C ARG A 209 17.68 -5.48 -5.16
N GLU A 210 17.00 -6.63 -5.12
CA GLU A 210 17.26 -7.76 -6.03
C GLU A 210 17.00 -7.39 -7.48
N HIS A 211 15.90 -6.69 -7.77
CA HIS A 211 15.57 -6.23 -9.11
C HIS A 211 16.56 -5.18 -9.62
N LEU A 212 17.00 -4.23 -8.78
CA LEU A 212 18.05 -3.26 -9.13
C LEU A 212 19.36 -3.97 -9.48
N LYS A 213 19.82 -4.88 -8.63
CA LYS A 213 21.04 -5.66 -8.85
C LYS A 213 20.96 -6.51 -10.12
N THR A 214 19.81 -7.12 -10.38
CA THR A 214 19.56 -7.91 -11.61
C THR A 214 19.66 -7.03 -12.85
N MET A 215 19.03 -5.85 -12.83
CA MET A 215 19.09 -4.91 -13.96
C MET A 215 20.50 -4.37 -14.19
N GLU A 216 21.28 -4.07 -13.14
CA GLU A 216 22.69 -3.67 -13.28
C GLU A 216 23.56 -4.79 -13.85
N SER A 217 23.35 -6.04 -13.41
CA SER A 217 24.05 -7.20 -13.95
C SER A 217 23.75 -7.42 -15.44
N GLN A 218 22.48 -7.26 -15.84
CA GLN A 218 22.06 -7.34 -17.24
C GLN A 218 22.64 -6.18 -18.07
N ASN A 219 22.65 -4.96 -17.52
CA ASN A 219 23.19 -3.76 -18.16
C ASN A 219 24.72 -3.78 -18.25
N LYS A 220 25.40 -4.61 -17.43
CA LYS A 220 26.87 -4.68 -17.28
C LYS A 220 27.52 -3.36 -16.89
N ALA A 221 26.73 -2.44 -16.34
CA ALA A 221 27.12 -1.12 -15.87
C ALA A 221 26.07 -0.61 -14.87
N PRO A 222 26.42 0.35 -13.99
CA PRO A 222 25.44 1.03 -13.15
C PRO A 222 24.29 1.59 -13.99
N LEU A 223 23.08 1.61 -13.43
CA LEU A 223 21.93 2.20 -14.13
C LEU A 223 22.18 3.70 -14.41
N SER A 224 21.69 4.16 -15.55
CA SER A 224 21.73 5.58 -15.92
C SER A 224 20.74 6.40 -15.09
N GLY A 225 19.67 5.77 -14.60
CA GLY A 225 18.62 6.33 -13.76
C GLY A 225 17.50 5.32 -13.52
N LEU A 226 16.56 5.66 -12.64
CA LEU A 226 15.44 4.79 -12.24
C LEU A 226 14.09 5.50 -12.42
N ILE A 227 13.18 4.86 -13.14
CA ILE A 227 11.75 5.20 -13.11
C ILE A 227 11.09 4.28 -12.08
N LEU A 228 10.61 4.88 -10.99
CA LEU A 228 9.92 4.21 -9.89
C LEU A 228 8.40 4.42 -10.05
N ASP A 229 7.68 3.40 -10.53
CA ASP A 229 6.23 3.46 -10.73
C ASP A 229 5.48 2.95 -9.49
N MET A 230 4.74 3.85 -8.83
CA MET A 230 3.87 3.56 -7.70
C MET A 230 2.40 3.91 -7.99
N ARG A 231 2.02 4.04 -9.28
CA ARG A 231 0.62 4.23 -9.67
C ARG A 231 -0.24 3.05 -9.23
N ASN A 232 -1.42 3.35 -8.69
CA ASN A 232 -2.36 2.36 -8.14
C ASN A 232 -1.77 1.49 -7.02
N ASN A 233 -0.80 2.00 -6.27
CA ASN A 233 -0.25 1.33 -5.09
C ASN A 233 -0.91 1.91 -3.82
N PRO A 234 -1.80 1.14 -3.14
CA PRO A 234 -2.53 1.62 -1.96
C PRO A 234 -1.66 1.73 -0.69
N GLY A 235 -0.36 1.43 -0.79
CA GLY A 235 0.60 1.47 0.29
C GLY A 235 0.86 0.09 0.89
N GLY A 236 0.90 0.03 2.22
CA GLY A 236 1.26 -1.16 3.00
C GLY A 236 2.07 -0.78 4.23
N LEU A 237 3.08 -1.57 4.55
CA LEU A 237 3.90 -1.42 5.74
C LEU A 237 4.75 -0.15 5.70
N LEU A 238 4.64 0.66 6.76
CA LEU A 238 5.47 1.85 6.98
C LEU A 238 6.97 1.52 6.96
N THR A 239 7.35 0.40 7.58
CA THR A 239 8.75 -0.04 7.66
C THR A 239 9.37 -0.25 6.28
N GLN A 240 8.60 -0.75 5.31
CA GLN A 240 9.04 -0.97 3.94
C GLN A 240 9.18 0.34 3.17
N ALA A 241 8.27 1.30 3.37
CA ALA A 241 8.43 2.64 2.80
C ALA A 241 9.67 3.36 3.34
N ILE A 242 9.94 3.23 4.63
CA ILE A 242 11.16 3.79 5.24
C ILE A 242 12.40 3.14 4.63
N ALA A 243 12.45 1.81 4.55
CA ALA A 243 13.61 1.09 4.02
C ALA A 243 13.88 1.44 2.54
N ILE A 244 12.85 1.45 1.70
CA ILE A 244 12.95 1.85 0.29
C ILE A 244 13.39 3.30 0.14
N SER A 245 12.91 4.21 0.99
CA SER A 245 13.35 5.62 0.97
C SER A 245 14.80 5.76 1.43
N ASP A 246 15.21 5.04 2.46
CA ASP A 246 16.58 4.98 2.99
C ASP A 246 17.57 4.53 1.89
N ASP A 247 17.18 3.54 1.09
CA ASP A 247 17.97 3.02 -0.02
C ASP A 247 18.20 3.98 -1.17
N LEU A 248 17.37 4.99 -1.31
CA LEU A 248 17.42 5.94 -2.41
C LEU A 248 17.92 7.32 -1.95
N LEU A 249 18.25 7.47 -0.66
CA LEU A 249 18.72 8.70 -0.05
C LEU A 249 20.11 8.52 0.58
N ASN A 250 20.84 9.62 0.73
CA ASN A 250 22.11 9.63 1.46
C ASN A 250 22.00 10.27 2.85
N GLU A 251 21.01 11.13 3.04
CA GLU A 251 20.73 11.88 4.27
C GLU A 251 19.32 12.50 4.15
N GLY A 252 18.86 13.12 5.24
CA GLY A 252 17.58 13.84 5.27
C GLY A 252 16.46 13.05 5.95
N GLU A 253 15.45 13.76 6.42
CA GLU A 253 14.26 13.13 7.01
C GLU A 253 13.51 12.36 5.92
N ILE A 254 12.97 11.18 6.24
CA ILE A 254 12.11 10.39 5.36
C ILE A 254 10.65 10.73 5.70
N VAL A 255 10.29 10.56 6.97
CA VAL A 255 8.94 10.77 7.48
C VAL A 255 8.98 11.02 8.97
N SER A 256 8.05 11.81 9.48
CA SER A 256 7.74 11.87 10.91
C SER A 256 6.28 11.51 11.20
N THR A 257 6.05 10.92 12.36
CA THR A 257 4.72 10.64 12.89
C THR A 257 4.47 11.54 14.10
N ARG A 258 3.26 12.10 14.19
CA ARG A 258 2.84 12.87 15.36
C ARG A 258 1.53 12.35 15.90
N GLY A 259 1.54 11.98 17.18
CA GLY A 259 0.41 11.36 17.86
C GLY A 259 -0.18 12.25 18.96
N ARG A 260 -1.25 11.76 19.59
CA ARG A 260 -1.88 12.46 20.72
C ARG A 260 -1.06 12.34 22.02
N ILE A 261 -0.25 11.28 22.15
CA ILE A 261 0.47 10.97 23.39
C ILE A 261 1.83 11.69 23.36
N PRO A 262 2.11 12.60 24.31
CA PRO A 262 3.39 13.29 24.38
C PRO A 262 4.57 12.31 24.44
N GLY A 263 5.61 12.55 23.65
CA GLY A 263 6.80 11.71 23.59
C GLY A 263 6.68 10.46 22.72
N GLN A 264 5.55 10.25 22.02
CA GLN A 264 5.39 9.16 21.04
C GLN A 264 5.56 9.61 19.59
N ASP A 265 5.93 10.87 19.35
CA ASP A 265 6.32 11.33 18.03
C ASP A 265 7.59 10.60 17.59
N ALA A 266 7.60 10.09 16.35
CA ALA A 266 8.77 9.44 15.78
C ALA A 266 9.26 10.22 14.56
N ARG A 267 10.57 10.22 14.36
CA ARG A 267 11.22 10.77 13.17
C ARG A 267 12.16 9.72 12.60
N TYR A 268 12.04 9.49 11.31
CA TYR A 268 12.86 8.54 10.57
C TYR A 268 13.70 9.31 9.57
N THR A 269 15.00 9.05 9.56
CA THR A 269 16.00 9.79 8.77
C THR A 269 16.82 8.79 7.98
N ALA A 270 17.15 9.15 6.74
CA ALA A 270 17.99 8.34 5.88
C ALA A 270 19.43 8.27 6.39
N ARG A 271 20.05 7.11 6.16
CA ARG A 271 21.46 6.82 6.38
C ARG A 271 22.17 6.88 5.04
N ARG A 272 23.49 7.05 5.10
CA ARG A 272 24.31 7.10 3.89
C ARG A 272 24.30 5.74 3.18
N GLY A 273 23.89 5.72 1.90
CA GLY A 273 23.86 4.48 1.12
C GLY A 273 22.97 4.48 -0.11
N ASP A 274 22.80 5.61 -0.81
CA ASP A 274 21.97 5.66 -2.03
C ASP A 274 22.43 4.63 -3.06
N LEU A 275 21.62 3.59 -3.28
CA LEU A 275 21.90 2.46 -4.16
C LEU A 275 22.13 2.89 -5.61
N LEU A 276 21.59 4.04 -6.02
CA LEU A 276 21.77 4.57 -7.36
C LEU A 276 22.92 5.56 -7.47
N ASN A 277 23.71 5.78 -6.42
CA ASN A 277 24.86 6.68 -6.44
C ASN A 277 24.52 8.07 -7.02
N ASN A 278 23.40 8.67 -6.60
CA ASN A 278 22.86 9.94 -7.08
C ASN A 278 22.44 9.98 -8.56
N LYS A 279 22.27 8.84 -9.23
CA LYS A 279 21.65 8.80 -10.56
C LYS A 279 20.19 9.26 -10.48
N PRO A 280 19.67 9.93 -11.53
CA PRO A 280 18.33 10.52 -11.50
C PRO A 280 17.23 9.49 -11.23
N ILE A 281 16.23 9.93 -10.47
CA ILE A 281 15.01 9.16 -10.19
C ILE A 281 13.80 9.96 -10.67
N VAL A 282 12.90 9.29 -11.38
CA VAL A 282 11.54 9.79 -11.67
C VAL A 282 10.55 8.89 -10.95
N VAL A 283 9.72 9.46 -10.07
CA VAL A 283 8.68 8.72 -9.35
C VAL A 283 7.34 8.98 -10.02
N MET A 284 6.61 7.92 -10.35
CA MET A 284 5.28 8.03 -10.95
C MET A 284 4.19 7.74 -9.92
N ILE A 285 3.23 8.66 -9.79
CA ILE A 285 2.09 8.54 -8.87
C ILE A 285 0.76 8.89 -9.55
N ASN A 286 -0.34 8.47 -8.95
CA ASN A 286 -1.70 8.90 -9.32
C ASN A 286 -2.64 8.85 -8.10
N GLY A 287 -3.93 9.11 -8.31
CA GLY A 287 -4.95 9.05 -7.24
C GLY A 287 -5.09 7.69 -6.54
N GLY A 288 -4.56 6.61 -7.12
CA GLY A 288 -4.49 5.30 -6.48
C GLY A 288 -3.22 5.06 -5.66
N SER A 289 -2.26 5.99 -5.68
CA SER A 289 -1.08 5.97 -4.81
C SER A 289 -1.46 6.49 -3.43
N ALA A 290 -1.26 5.69 -2.38
CA ALA A 290 -1.67 6.05 -1.01
C ALA A 290 -0.68 5.62 0.07
N SER A 291 -0.71 6.28 1.23
CA SER A 291 -0.01 5.87 2.46
C SER A 291 1.49 5.64 2.25
N ALA A 292 2.01 4.42 2.39
CA ALA A 292 3.41 4.07 2.17
C ALA A 292 3.98 4.57 0.83
N ALA A 293 3.19 4.55 -0.26
CA ALA A 293 3.61 5.11 -1.55
C ALA A 293 3.79 6.64 -1.49
N GLU A 294 2.92 7.33 -0.75
CA GLU A 294 2.99 8.79 -0.56
C GLU A 294 4.17 9.18 0.32
N ILE A 295 4.54 8.34 1.30
CA ILE A 295 5.75 8.51 2.10
C ILE A 295 7.00 8.46 1.22
N VAL A 296 7.14 7.46 0.36
CA VAL A 296 8.30 7.36 -0.55
C VAL A 296 8.33 8.54 -1.52
N ALA A 297 7.19 8.89 -2.13
CA ALA A 297 7.12 10.01 -3.05
C ALA A 297 7.47 11.34 -2.36
N GLY A 298 6.87 11.62 -1.20
CA GLY A 298 7.11 12.83 -0.42
C GLY A 298 8.55 12.91 0.13
N ALA A 299 9.10 11.80 0.62
CA ALA A 299 10.48 11.73 1.08
C ALA A 299 11.48 12.07 -0.04
N LEU A 300 11.33 11.46 -1.21
CA LEU A 300 12.22 11.70 -2.34
C LEU A 300 12.02 13.09 -2.96
N GLN A 301 10.79 13.60 -2.97
CA GLN A 301 10.48 14.93 -3.48
C GLN A 301 11.03 16.04 -2.58
N ASP A 302 10.72 16.01 -1.27
CA ASP A 302 11.11 17.07 -0.34
C ASP A 302 12.63 17.11 -0.12
N ASN A 303 13.31 15.96 -0.19
CA ASN A 303 14.78 15.91 -0.20
C ASN A 303 15.40 16.26 -1.56
N ARG A 304 14.59 16.66 -2.56
CA ARG A 304 15.01 16.99 -3.93
C ARG A 304 15.72 15.85 -4.66
N ARG A 305 15.57 14.61 -4.19
CA ARG A 305 16.25 13.42 -4.72
C ARG A 305 15.62 12.88 -6.01
N ALA A 306 14.31 13.02 -6.16
CA ALA A 306 13.58 12.57 -7.34
C ALA A 306 12.68 13.67 -7.90
N VAL A 307 12.26 13.50 -9.15
CA VAL A 307 11.17 14.25 -9.78
C VAL A 307 9.90 13.43 -9.70
N VAL A 308 8.83 13.97 -9.13
CA VAL A 308 7.53 13.30 -9.06
C VAL A 308 6.68 13.67 -10.28
N LEU A 309 6.09 12.68 -10.94
CA LEU A 309 5.33 12.83 -12.18
C LEU A 309 4.00 12.08 -12.12
N GLY A 310 2.94 12.67 -12.68
CA GLY A 310 1.64 11.99 -12.84
C GLY A 310 0.49 12.86 -12.37
N THR A 311 -0.41 12.31 -11.54
CA THR A 311 -1.51 13.09 -10.93
C THR A 311 -1.37 13.08 -9.40
N LYS A 312 -2.10 13.98 -8.73
CA LYS A 312 -2.12 14.06 -7.26
C LYS A 312 -2.48 12.69 -6.66
N SER A 313 -1.81 12.33 -5.56
CA SER A 313 -2.05 11.08 -4.84
C SER A 313 -3.28 11.13 -3.92
N PHE A 314 -3.65 9.99 -3.35
CA PHE A 314 -4.91 9.80 -2.62
C PHE A 314 -5.07 10.70 -1.38
N GLY A 315 -4.00 10.93 -0.63
CA GLY A 315 -3.98 11.76 0.57
C GLY A 315 -4.12 11.02 1.90
N LYS A 316 -3.77 9.74 1.99
CA LYS A 316 -3.86 9.00 3.26
C LYS A 316 -2.61 9.22 4.09
N GLY A 317 -2.70 10.16 5.02
CA GLY A 317 -1.61 10.55 5.93
C GLY A 317 -1.80 10.06 7.37
N SER A 318 -2.59 9.03 7.61
CA SER A 318 -2.89 8.51 8.96
C SER A 318 -2.14 7.20 9.26
N VAL A 319 -1.70 7.06 10.51
CA VAL A 319 -1.04 5.86 11.03
C VAL A 319 -2.06 5.01 11.76
N GLN A 320 -2.25 3.76 11.30
CA GLN A 320 -3.05 2.79 12.02
C GLN A 320 -2.18 1.88 12.86
N THR A 321 -2.48 1.77 14.15
CA THR A 321 -1.94 0.75 15.04
C THR A 321 -2.93 -0.41 15.14
N ILE A 322 -2.41 -1.63 15.04
CA ILE A 322 -3.19 -2.85 15.27
C ILE A 322 -2.98 -3.28 16.71
N PHE A 323 -4.07 -3.38 17.45
CA PHE A 323 -4.09 -3.91 18.81
C PHE A 323 -4.70 -5.32 18.76
N ASP A 324 -3.93 -6.33 19.17
CA ASP A 324 -4.48 -7.67 19.37
C ASP A 324 -5.50 -7.65 20.51
N LEU A 325 -6.64 -8.29 20.30
CA LEU A 325 -7.71 -8.44 21.28
C LEU A 325 -8.00 -9.93 21.54
N PRO A 326 -8.68 -10.28 22.64
CA PRO A 326 -9.05 -11.66 22.92
C PRO A 326 -9.81 -12.32 21.76
N GLY A 327 -9.63 -13.64 21.61
CA GLY A 327 -10.32 -14.42 20.57
C GLY A 327 -9.73 -14.29 19.16
N GLU A 328 -8.45 -13.95 19.03
CA GLU A 328 -7.76 -13.74 17.74
C GLU A 328 -8.36 -12.58 16.91
N THR A 329 -9.05 -11.66 17.58
CA THR A 329 -9.60 -10.44 16.99
C THR A 329 -8.61 -9.30 17.15
N GLY A 330 -8.93 -8.13 16.62
CA GLY A 330 -8.17 -6.94 16.97
C GLY A 330 -8.89 -5.65 16.66
N MET A 331 -8.19 -4.56 16.94
CA MET A 331 -8.66 -3.21 16.70
C MET A 331 -7.62 -2.50 15.87
N ARG A 332 -8.03 -2.04 14.70
CA ARG A 332 -7.27 -1.08 13.90
C ARG A 332 -7.69 0.30 14.33
N LEU A 333 -6.75 1.10 14.82
CA LEU A 333 -7.04 2.44 15.33
C LEU A 333 -6.05 3.46 14.77
N THR A 334 -6.55 4.60 14.32
CA THR A 334 -5.69 5.73 13.94
C THR A 334 -5.09 6.37 15.18
N THR A 335 -3.76 6.33 15.31
CA THR A 335 -3.04 6.80 16.51
C THR A 335 -2.14 8.01 16.26
N ALA A 336 -1.77 8.26 15.01
CA ALA A 336 -0.91 9.36 14.61
C ALA A 336 -1.15 9.80 13.16
N LEU A 337 -0.58 10.93 12.77
CA LEU A 337 -0.52 11.41 11.38
C LEU A 337 0.93 11.44 10.88
N TYR A 338 1.12 11.18 9.59
CA TYR A 338 2.38 11.31 8.87
C TYR A 338 2.61 12.75 8.41
N TYR A 339 3.88 13.13 8.41
CA TYR A 339 4.38 14.40 7.92
C TYR A 339 5.58 14.13 7.00
N THR A 340 5.60 14.81 5.86
CA THR A 340 6.74 14.78 4.94
C THR A 340 7.91 15.58 5.52
N PRO A 341 9.12 15.49 4.93
CA PRO A 341 10.28 16.23 5.41
C PRO A 341 10.11 17.75 5.41
N SER A 342 9.24 18.31 4.56
CA SER A 342 8.86 19.73 4.60
C SER A 342 7.94 20.11 5.77
N GLY A 343 7.55 19.14 6.60
CA GLY A 343 6.67 19.33 7.75
C GLY A 343 5.18 19.39 7.40
N LYS A 344 4.81 19.12 6.15
CA LYS A 344 3.42 19.09 5.68
C LYS A 344 2.79 17.73 5.96
N SER A 345 1.53 17.73 6.39
CA SER A 345 0.77 16.48 6.47
C SER A 345 0.20 16.12 5.11
N ILE A 346 0.29 14.85 4.76
CA ILE A 346 -0.31 14.29 3.53
C ILE A 346 -1.82 14.08 3.73
N GLN A 347 -2.29 13.98 4.98
CA GLN A 347 -3.67 13.62 5.32
C GLN A 347 -4.67 14.59 4.67
N ALA A 348 -5.58 14.05 3.86
CA ALA A 348 -6.57 14.76 3.03
C ALA A 348 -5.99 15.68 1.93
N HIS A 349 -4.67 15.72 1.74
CA HIS A 349 -4.01 16.63 0.79
C HIS A 349 -3.28 15.90 -0.33
N GLY A 350 -2.66 14.75 -0.05
CA GLY A 350 -1.85 14.02 -1.01
C GLY A 350 -0.49 14.68 -1.30
N ILE A 351 0.26 14.00 -2.16
CA ILE A 351 1.49 14.48 -2.81
C ILE A 351 1.09 15.06 -4.15
N VAL A 352 1.47 16.32 -4.38
CA VAL A 352 1.31 16.98 -5.68
C VAL A 352 2.59 16.74 -6.50
N PRO A 353 2.48 16.17 -7.71
CA PRO A 353 3.64 15.90 -8.54
C PRO A 353 4.33 17.18 -9.00
N ASP A 354 5.66 17.12 -9.18
CA ASP A 354 6.42 18.21 -9.79
C ASP A 354 5.99 18.44 -11.25
N ILE A 355 5.63 17.37 -11.97
CA ILE A 355 5.16 17.40 -13.35
C ILE A 355 3.79 16.72 -13.41
N VAL A 356 2.74 17.52 -13.60
CA VAL A 356 1.39 17.00 -13.81
C VAL A 356 1.30 16.38 -15.22
N GLN A 357 0.95 15.10 -15.28
CA GLN A 357 0.72 14.36 -16.52
C GLN A 357 -0.50 13.45 -16.35
N LYS A 358 -1.59 13.78 -17.03
CA LYS A 358 -2.82 12.97 -17.07
C LYS A 358 -2.63 11.77 -18.02
N PRO A 359 -3.32 10.64 -17.78
CA PRO A 359 -3.37 9.55 -18.76
C PRO A 359 -4.06 10.00 -20.06
N LEU A 360 -3.80 9.31 -21.18
CA LEU A 360 -4.48 9.60 -22.45
C LEU A 360 -5.97 9.31 -22.35
N LYS A 361 -6.77 10.19 -22.95
CA LYS A 361 -8.19 9.96 -23.21
C LYS A 361 -8.32 8.91 -24.31
N THR A 362 -8.85 7.73 -24.00
CA THR A 362 -9.27 6.76 -25.02
C THR A 362 -10.78 6.87 -25.25
N LYS A 363 -11.26 6.53 -26.46
CA LYS A 363 -12.70 6.55 -26.81
C LYS A 363 -13.60 5.71 -25.90
N GLU A 364 -13.04 4.70 -25.21
CA GLU A 364 -13.75 3.93 -24.17
C GLU A 364 -13.84 4.67 -22.82
N ARG A 365 -12.88 5.54 -22.52
CA ARG A 365 -12.81 6.35 -21.28
C ARG A 365 -13.62 7.65 -21.34
N GLU A 366 -14.05 8.07 -22.53
CA GLU A 366 -14.92 9.23 -22.73
C GLU A 366 -16.28 9.12 -22.02
N ARG A 367 -16.71 7.92 -21.59
CA ARG A 367 -18.02 7.72 -20.96
C ARG A 367 -18.06 7.88 -19.43
N VAL A 368 -16.92 7.87 -18.71
CA VAL A 368 -16.94 7.84 -17.22
C VAL A 368 -15.71 8.49 -16.55
N GLU A 369 -14.95 9.37 -17.21
CA GLU A 369 -13.84 10.06 -16.51
C GLU A 369 -14.36 11.26 -15.72
N LEU A 370 -14.40 11.07 -14.40
CA LEU A 370 -14.50 12.12 -13.39
C LEU A 370 -13.29 13.06 -13.50
N GLU A 371 -13.47 14.37 -13.29
CA GLU A 371 -12.35 15.31 -13.20
C GLU A 371 -11.40 14.93 -12.04
N ASP A 372 -10.14 15.44 -12.00
CA ASP A 372 -9.20 15.09 -10.91
C ASP A 372 -9.78 15.41 -9.51
N ASP A 373 -10.63 16.43 -9.42
CA ASP A 373 -11.35 16.83 -8.20
C ASP A 373 -12.57 15.95 -7.87
N GLU A 374 -12.99 15.11 -8.81
CA GLU A 374 -14.10 14.17 -8.66
C GLU A 374 -13.64 12.73 -8.40
N MET A 375 -12.33 12.43 -8.54
CA MET A 375 -11.79 11.12 -8.17
C MET A 375 -11.84 10.91 -6.64
N PRO A 376 -12.16 9.68 -6.16
CA PRO A 376 -12.11 9.37 -4.73
C PRO A 376 -10.74 9.69 -4.14
N SER A 377 -10.75 10.50 -3.09
CA SER A 377 -9.58 10.92 -2.31
C SER A 377 -9.85 10.78 -0.82
N GLU A 378 -8.81 10.84 0.01
CA GLU A 378 -8.98 10.83 1.47
C GLU A 378 -9.93 11.95 1.94
N ALA A 379 -9.88 13.13 1.32
CA ALA A 379 -10.75 14.26 1.65
C ALA A 379 -12.23 14.03 1.31
N SER A 380 -12.53 13.12 0.39
CA SER A 380 -13.90 12.76 0.01
C SER A 380 -14.54 11.70 0.91
N LEU A 381 -13.76 11.04 1.79
CA LEU A 381 -14.27 9.99 2.65
C LEU A 381 -15.14 10.57 3.77
N LEU A 382 -16.28 9.93 4.03
CA LEU A 382 -17.12 10.27 5.17
C LEU A 382 -16.34 10.08 6.48
N GLY A 383 -16.33 11.12 7.32
CA GLY A 383 -15.61 11.08 8.61
C GLY A 383 -14.09 11.18 8.50
N HIS A 384 -13.55 11.58 7.33
CA HIS A 384 -12.10 11.71 7.19
C HIS A 384 -11.49 12.67 8.21
N LEU A 385 -10.24 12.40 8.60
CA LEU A 385 -9.49 13.31 9.46
C LEU A 385 -8.94 14.48 8.64
N ASN A 386 -9.02 15.68 9.21
CA ASN A 386 -8.35 16.87 8.71
C ASN A 386 -7.02 17.07 9.45
N ALA A 387 -5.96 17.45 8.72
CA ALA A 387 -4.64 17.68 9.29
C ALA A 387 -4.49 18.99 10.10
N GLY A 388 -5.59 19.60 10.56
CA GLY A 388 -5.62 20.99 11.06
C GLY A 388 -5.50 22.02 9.93
N LYS A 389 -5.22 23.30 10.26
CA LYS A 389 -4.96 24.37 9.25
C LYS A 389 -3.65 24.08 8.50
N ALA A 390 -3.67 23.13 7.58
CA ALA A 390 -2.65 23.03 6.55
C ALA A 390 -2.94 24.10 5.49
N ALA A 391 -1.89 24.76 5.00
CA ALA A 391 -2.01 25.67 3.87
C ALA A 391 -2.49 24.88 2.65
N GLU A 392 -3.43 25.45 1.89
CA GLU A 392 -3.88 24.91 0.60
C GLU A 392 -2.65 24.48 -0.22
N VAL A 393 -2.63 23.21 -0.63
CA VAL A 393 -1.54 22.68 -1.45
C VAL A 393 -1.76 23.15 -2.88
N SER A 394 -1.35 24.38 -3.16
CA SER A 394 -1.18 24.90 -4.52
C SER A 394 -0.15 24.06 -5.27
N GLN A 395 -0.30 23.99 -6.60
CA GLN A 395 0.76 23.48 -7.47
C GLN A 395 2.11 24.08 -7.06
N THR A 396 3.10 23.21 -6.87
CA THR A 396 4.45 23.65 -6.53
C THR A 396 5.02 24.39 -7.74
N ALA A 397 5.58 25.58 -7.50
CA ALA A 397 6.29 26.30 -8.55
C ALA A 397 7.39 25.40 -9.14
N PRO A 398 7.69 25.50 -10.46
CA PRO A 398 8.74 24.71 -11.08
C PRO A 398 10.05 24.79 -10.29
N ARG A 399 10.67 23.64 -10.05
CA ARG A 399 11.92 23.55 -9.31
C ARG A 399 13.03 24.24 -10.08
N THR A 400 13.75 25.12 -9.41
CA THR A 400 14.87 25.88 -10.00
C THR A 400 16.15 25.04 -10.14
N ASP A 401 16.24 23.92 -9.41
CA ASP A 401 17.35 22.97 -9.45
C ASP A 401 17.22 21.91 -10.57
N LEU A 402 16.20 22.02 -11.42
CA LEU A 402 15.94 21.10 -12.53
C LEU A 402 15.94 21.82 -13.90
N PRO A 403 16.28 21.10 -14.99
CA PRO A 403 16.20 21.65 -16.34
C PRO A 403 14.79 22.12 -16.68
N GLN A 404 14.62 23.38 -17.07
CA GLN A 404 13.29 23.92 -17.41
C GLN A 404 12.62 23.20 -18.60
N SER A 405 13.42 22.55 -19.45
CA SER A 405 12.91 21.73 -20.56
C SER A 405 12.03 20.56 -20.12
N ILE A 406 12.16 20.07 -18.88
CA ILE A 406 11.31 18.98 -18.41
C ILE A 406 9.88 19.44 -18.14
N TYR A 407 9.63 20.73 -17.95
CA TYR A 407 8.29 21.29 -17.72
C TYR A 407 7.57 21.64 -19.03
N ALA A 408 8.27 21.65 -20.16
CA ALA A 408 7.65 21.92 -21.46
C ALA A 408 6.63 20.82 -21.80
N PRO A 409 5.41 21.17 -22.23
CA PRO A 409 4.43 20.19 -22.68
C PRO A 409 4.98 19.43 -23.88
N VAL A 410 4.92 18.09 -23.83
CA VAL A 410 5.28 17.24 -24.97
C VAL A 410 4.05 17.14 -25.84
N ALA A 411 4.17 17.46 -27.14
CA ALA A 411 3.10 17.24 -28.10
C ALA A 411 2.65 15.78 -27.99
N GLU A 412 1.34 15.54 -27.85
CA GLU A 412 0.74 14.20 -27.85
C GLU A 412 1.10 13.49 -29.16
N LYS A 413 2.23 12.80 -29.17
CA LYS A 413 2.59 11.89 -30.25
C LYS A 413 2.01 10.54 -29.93
N SER A 414 1.57 9.86 -30.98
CA SER A 414 1.18 8.46 -30.90
C SER A 414 2.28 7.66 -30.18
N PRO A 415 1.91 6.75 -29.28
CA PRO A 415 2.82 5.91 -28.50
C PRO A 415 3.85 5.23 -29.40
N SER A 416 5.11 5.15 -28.96
CA SER A 416 6.11 4.35 -29.65
C SER A 416 6.00 2.88 -29.24
N ASP A 417 6.09 1.97 -30.22
CA ASP A 417 5.97 0.51 -30.07
C ASP A 417 7.09 -0.17 -29.23
N THR A 418 7.80 0.58 -28.38
CA THR A 418 9.06 0.13 -27.76
C THR A 418 8.91 -0.55 -26.39
N LEU A 419 7.79 -1.20 -26.10
CA LEU A 419 7.59 -1.92 -24.85
C LEU A 419 6.94 -3.30 -25.05
N ALA A 420 7.64 -4.24 -25.69
CA ALA A 420 7.28 -5.66 -25.59
C ALA A 420 7.40 -6.13 -24.11
N GLY A 421 6.32 -6.68 -23.55
CA GLY A 421 6.35 -7.44 -22.28
C GLY A 421 5.59 -6.86 -21.07
N LEU A 422 5.02 -5.65 -21.16
CA LEU A 422 4.03 -5.13 -20.20
C LEU A 422 2.90 -4.57 -21.05
N ASP A 423 1.66 -4.97 -20.78
CA ASP A 423 0.41 -4.65 -21.51
C ASP A 423 0.52 -3.82 -22.79
N LYS A 424 0.01 -4.36 -23.90
CA LYS A 424 -0.04 -3.79 -25.28
C LYS A 424 -0.74 -2.41 -25.41
N LYS A 425 -1.01 -1.70 -24.32
CA LYS A 425 -1.68 -0.41 -24.32
C LYS A 425 -0.67 0.74 -24.25
N PRO A 426 -0.89 1.80 -25.05
CA PRO A 426 -0.17 3.07 -24.94
C PRO A 426 -0.15 3.61 -23.50
N ASP A 427 1.01 3.99 -22.97
CA ASP A 427 1.14 4.62 -21.65
C ASP A 427 1.89 5.96 -21.76
N ALA A 428 1.15 7.03 -22.04
CA ALA A 428 1.74 8.37 -22.19
C ALA A 428 2.39 8.89 -20.92
N GLN A 429 1.96 8.45 -19.73
CA GLN A 429 2.63 8.85 -18.48
C GLN A 429 4.02 8.22 -18.40
N LEU A 430 4.16 6.96 -18.78
CA LEU A 430 5.46 6.28 -18.83
C LEU A 430 6.35 6.88 -19.92
N ASP A 431 5.80 7.14 -21.12
CA ASP A 431 6.56 7.79 -22.20
C ASP A 431 7.07 9.18 -21.77
N ARG A 432 6.23 9.95 -21.07
CA ARG A 432 6.62 11.23 -20.49
C ARG A 432 7.71 11.06 -19.44
N ALA A 433 7.60 10.08 -18.55
CA ALA A 433 8.62 9.79 -17.53
C ALA A 433 9.97 9.42 -18.16
N VAL A 434 9.96 8.62 -19.23
CA VAL A 434 11.17 8.29 -20.01
C VAL A 434 11.77 9.53 -20.64
N GLY A 435 10.95 10.44 -21.20
CA GLY A 435 11.41 11.71 -21.74
C GLY A 435 12.08 12.60 -20.69
N VAL A 436 11.46 12.73 -19.51
CA VAL A 436 12.02 13.46 -18.36
C VAL A 436 13.33 12.81 -17.91
N MET A 437 13.37 11.48 -17.77
CA MET A 437 14.56 10.74 -17.39
C MET A 437 15.72 10.99 -18.36
N LYS A 438 15.48 10.91 -19.67
CA LYS A 438 16.50 11.18 -20.70
C LYS A 438 17.07 12.59 -20.56
N ALA A 439 16.22 13.59 -20.31
CA ALA A 439 16.67 14.96 -20.07
C ALA A 439 17.52 15.08 -18.80
N LEU A 440 17.15 14.40 -17.70
CA LEU A 440 17.91 14.42 -16.44
C LEU A 440 19.26 13.70 -16.55
N VAL A 441 19.35 12.63 -17.35
CA VAL A 441 20.59 11.87 -17.56
C VAL A 441 21.66 12.70 -18.28
N VAL A 442 21.24 13.56 -19.24
CA VAL A 442 22.16 14.44 -19.98
C VAL A 442 22.36 15.80 -19.32
N TRP A 443 21.55 16.14 -18.31
CA TRP A 443 21.67 17.40 -17.60
C TRP A 443 22.92 17.39 -16.71
N PRO A 444 23.80 18.40 -16.84
CA PRO A 444 24.92 18.54 -15.93
C PRO A 444 24.38 18.71 -14.50
N GLN A 445 24.61 17.72 -13.63
CA GLN A 445 24.40 17.83 -12.18
C GLN A 445 25.41 18.84 -11.62
N THR A 446 25.22 20.11 -11.97
CA THR A 446 26.10 21.21 -11.59
C THR A 446 25.67 21.71 -10.22
N GLY A 447 26.46 21.35 -9.22
CA GLY A 447 26.51 22.05 -7.95
C GLY A 447 25.60 21.50 -6.86
N ALA A 448 26.15 20.60 -6.04
CA ALA A 448 25.89 20.65 -4.62
C ALA A 448 26.21 22.08 -4.14
N VAL A 449 25.17 22.91 -4.01
CA VAL A 449 25.28 24.20 -3.34
C VAL A 449 25.77 23.88 -1.93
N LYS A 450 27.02 24.24 -1.63
CA LYS A 450 27.55 24.30 -0.27
C LYS A 450 26.52 25.04 0.58
N ARG A 451 25.78 24.32 1.43
CA ARG A 451 25.04 24.96 2.52
C ARG A 451 26.08 25.62 3.40
N VAL A 452 26.15 26.94 3.32
CA VAL A 452 26.92 27.75 4.27
C VAL A 452 26.30 27.51 5.63
N SER A 453 27.07 26.89 6.52
CA SER A 453 26.76 26.78 7.95
C SER A 453 26.78 28.19 8.55
N GLY A 454 25.66 28.90 8.46
CA GLY A 454 25.44 30.15 9.19
C GLY A 454 24.95 29.85 10.60
N SER A 455 25.87 29.61 11.52
CA SER A 455 25.61 29.80 12.95
C SER A 455 25.40 31.30 13.17
N ALA A 456 24.15 31.69 13.44
CA ALA A 456 23.85 32.98 14.05
C ALA A 456 23.15 32.70 15.38
N VAL A 457 23.97 32.53 16.41
CA VAL A 457 23.58 32.79 17.79
C VAL A 457 23.14 34.25 17.86
N VAL A 458 21.86 34.48 18.16
CA VAL A 458 21.40 35.78 18.64
C VAL A 458 20.99 35.59 20.10
N LYS A 459 21.61 36.44 20.93
CA LYS A 459 21.43 36.54 22.38
C LYS A 459 20.00 36.85 22.78
#